data_AF-A0A7Z8KQL7-F1
#
_entry.id   AF-A0A7Z8KQL7-F1
#
_cell.length_a   1.000
_cell.length_b   1.000
_cell.length_c   1.000
_cell.angle_alpha   90.00
_cell.angle_beta   90.00
_cell.angle_gamma   90.00
#
_symmetry.space_group_name_H-M   'P 1'
#
loop_
_entity.id
_entity.type
_entity.pdbx_description
1 polymer ?
#
loop_
_entity_poly.entity_id
_entity_poly.type
_entity_poly.pdbx_seq_one_letter_code
_entity_poly.pdbx_strand_id
1 'polypeptide(L)'
;MKDVTDITEVMKKVGLFGIGLWALTEEKIQDITDDLVENGEIKKEEGKKFVREVMDEQKKQKEELEKKISSKVQDTITKADVATKDEVRELKDIISSLEAKIDKLVDSDNKEDL
;
A
#
# COMPACT_ATOMS: atom_id res chain seq x y z
N MET A 1 -27.67 -5.73 -17.34
CA MET A 1 -26.65 -4.66 -17.25
C MET A 1 -27.33 -3.41 -16.72
N LYS A 2 -27.45 -3.28 -15.39
CA LYS A 2 -27.89 -2.05 -14.71
C LYS A 2 -27.01 -1.69 -13.51
N ASP A 3 -26.17 -2.59 -13.03
CA ASP A 3 -25.46 -2.47 -11.74
C ASP A 3 -24.26 -1.50 -11.74
N VAL A 4 -23.66 -1.19 -12.90
CA VAL A 4 -22.48 -0.31 -12.99
C VAL A 4 -22.87 1.18 -13.03
N THR A 5 -24.07 1.50 -13.51
CA THR A 5 -24.56 2.88 -13.64
C THR A 5 -24.87 3.48 -12.26
N ASP A 6 -25.48 2.70 -11.37
CA ASP A 6 -25.91 3.15 -10.04
C ASP A 6 -24.71 3.47 -9.12
N ILE A 7 -23.68 2.62 -9.12
CA ILE A 7 -22.44 2.85 -8.36
C ILE A 7 -21.75 4.14 -8.82
N THR A 8 -21.78 4.42 -10.12
CA THR A 8 -21.17 5.63 -10.69
C THR A 8 -21.96 6.89 -10.32
N GLU A 9 -23.29 6.81 -10.24
CA GLU A 9 -24.15 7.92 -9.80
C GLU A 9 -24.01 8.23 -8.31
N VAL A 10 -23.91 7.19 -7.48
CA VAL A 10 -23.59 7.33 -6.06
C VAL A 10 -22.22 7.98 -5.87
N MET A 11 -21.20 7.51 -6.59
CA MET A 11 -19.85 8.07 -6.51
C MET A 11 -19.81 9.54 -6.92
N LYS A 12 -20.65 9.93 -7.90
CA LYS A 12 -20.85 11.35 -8.27
C LYS A 12 -21.53 12.13 -7.14
N LYS A 13 -22.56 11.60 -6.48
CA LYS A 13 -23.20 12.24 -5.33
C LYS A 13 -22.22 12.42 -4.17
N VAL A 14 -21.44 11.38 -3.83
CA VAL A 14 -20.36 11.44 -2.84
C VAL A 14 -19.30 12.50 -3.18
N GLY A 15 -18.89 12.57 -4.45
CA GLY A 15 -18.00 13.62 -4.95
C GLY A 15 -18.62 15.02 -4.86
N LEU A 16 -19.92 15.17 -5.10
CA LEU A 16 -20.66 16.43 -4.96
C LEU A 16 -20.75 16.91 -3.50
N PHE A 17 -20.73 16.00 -2.53
CA PHE A 17 -20.63 16.35 -1.10
C PHE A 17 -19.22 16.75 -0.66
N GLY A 18 -18.21 16.68 -1.54
CA GLY A 18 -16.82 17.02 -1.20
C GLY A 18 -16.15 16.05 -0.23
N ILE A 19 -16.83 14.96 0.11
CA ILE A 19 -16.31 13.87 0.93
C ILE A 19 -15.49 13.02 -0.03
N GLY A 20 -14.20 13.32 -0.17
CA GLY A 20 -13.31 12.45 -0.95
C GLY A 20 -13.41 11.00 -0.47
N LEU A 21 -13.11 10.03 -1.34
CA LEU A 21 -13.20 8.59 -1.02
C LEU A 21 -12.46 8.17 0.27
N TRP A 22 -11.45 8.93 0.67
CA TRP A 22 -10.68 8.73 1.90
C TRP A 22 -11.40 9.15 3.18
N ALA A 23 -12.34 10.08 3.08
CA ALA A 23 -13.12 10.59 4.20
C ALA A 23 -14.46 9.85 4.37
N LEU A 24 -14.75 8.87 3.51
CA LEU A 24 -15.93 8.02 3.64
C LEU A 24 -15.73 7.03 4.78
N THR A 25 -16.50 7.24 5.84
CA THR A 25 -16.66 6.32 6.95
C THR A 25 -17.97 5.54 6.79
N GLU A 26 -18.09 4.41 7.49
CA GLU A 26 -19.33 3.63 7.53
C GLU A 26 -20.53 4.50 7.94
N GLU A 27 -20.35 5.36 8.95
CA GLU A 27 -21.35 6.34 9.41
C GLU A 27 -21.81 7.27 8.27
N LYS A 28 -20.87 7.84 7.50
CA LYS A 28 -21.21 8.73 6.39
C LYS A 28 -21.91 8.00 5.25
N ILE A 29 -21.51 6.77 4.96
CA ILE A 29 -22.18 5.95 3.93
C ILE A 29 -23.59 5.60 4.41
N GLN A 30 -23.77 5.36 5.71
CA GLN A 30 -25.08 5.10 6.30
C GLN A 30 -25.98 6.35 6.23
N ASP A 31 -25.49 7.54 6.57
CA ASP A 31 -26.23 8.80 6.44
C ASP A 31 -26.71 9.02 4.99
N ILE A 32 -25.81 8.84 4.02
CA ILE A 32 -26.14 8.96 2.59
C ILE A 32 -27.18 7.92 2.19
N THR A 33 -27.08 6.71 2.71
CA THR A 33 -28.02 5.62 2.42
C THR A 33 -29.41 5.94 2.97
N ASP A 34 -29.47 6.47 4.20
CA ASP A 34 -30.71 6.83 4.85
C ASP A 34 -31.41 7.98 4.09
N ASP A 35 -30.66 9.00 3.64
CA ASP A 35 -31.17 10.06 2.76
C ASP A 35 -31.77 9.51 1.46
N LEU A 36 -31.12 8.52 0.84
CA LEU A 36 -31.61 7.89 -0.40
C LEU A 36 -32.89 7.08 -0.15
N VAL A 37 -33.03 6.44 1.02
CA VAL A 37 -34.24 5.72 1.41
C VAL A 37 -35.39 6.69 1.69
N GLU A 38 -35.14 7.78 2.43
CA GLU A 38 -36.15 8.79 2.76
C GLU A 38 -36.70 9.49 1.51
N ASN A 39 -35.84 9.78 0.55
CA ASN A 39 -36.24 10.36 -0.73
C ASN A 39 -36.90 9.35 -1.69
N GLY A 40 -37.00 8.07 -1.29
CA GLY A 40 -37.59 7.00 -2.09
C GLY A 40 -36.76 6.61 -3.32
N GLU A 41 -35.48 7.00 -3.38
CA GLU A 41 -34.57 6.65 -4.46
C GLU A 41 -34.13 5.18 -4.39
N ILE A 42 -34.01 4.64 -3.18
CA ILE A 42 -33.71 3.22 -2.94
C ILE A 42 -34.65 2.62 -1.90
N LYS A 43 -34.90 1.31 -1.96
CA LYS A 43 -35.65 0.62 -0.89
C LYS A 43 -34.76 0.41 0.33
N LYS A 44 -35.38 0.34 1.51
CA LYS A 44 -34.68 0.10 2.79
C LYS A 44 -33.85 -1.19 2.78
N GLU A 45 -34.35 -2.21 2.10
CA GLU A 45 -33.70 -3.51 1.93
C GLU A 45 -32.47 -3.41 1.02
N GLU A 46 -32.54 -2.54 0.01
CA GLU A 46 -31.46 -2.29 -0.95
C GLU A 46 -30.36 -1.42 -0.31
N GLY A 47 -30.73 -0.49 0.57
CA GLY A 47 -29.77 0.35 1.32
C GLY A 47 -28.75 -0.46 2.13
N LYS A 48 -29.19 -1.49 2.86
CA LYS A 48 -28.27 -2.38 3.62
C LYS A 48 -27.31 -3.17 2.74
N LYS A 49 -27.69 -3.44 1.49
CA LYS A 49 -26.82 -4.11 0.53
C LYS A 49 -25.80 -3.10 -0.04
N PHE A 50 -26.28 -1.92 -0.37
CA PHE A 50 -25.48 -0.81 -0.87
C PHE A 50 -24.35 -0.40 0.10
N VAL A 51 -24.64 -0.21 1.39
CA VAL A 51 -23.61 0.09 2.41
C VAL A 51 -22.49 -0.94 2.39
N ARG A 52 -22.85 -2.24 2.37
CA ARG A 52 -21.86 -3.33 2.35
C ARG A 52 -21.02 -3.33 1.08
N GLU A 53 -21.64 -3.17 -0.08
CA GLU A 53 -20.92 -3.16 -1.37
C GLU A 53 -19.92 -2.01 -1.46
N VAL A 54 -20.30 -0.81 -0.99
CA VAL A 54 -19.39 0.35 -0.95
C VAL A 54 -18.23 0.11 0.01
N MET A 55 -18.49 -0.44 1.20
CA MET A 55 -17.43 -0.73 2.18
C MET A 55 -16.45 -1.81 1.69
N ASP A 56 -16.95 -2.87 1.06
CA ASP A 56 -16.13 -3.94 0.50
C ASP A 56 -15.27 -3.43 -0.67
N GLU A 57 -15.85 -2.63 -1.56
CA GLU A 57 -15.13 -2.02 -2.68
C GLU A 57 -14.06 -1.02 -2.19
N GLN A 58 -14.38 -0.21 -1.18
CA GLN A 58 -13.42 0.71 -0.55
C GLN A 58 -12.23 -0.05 0.03
N LYS A 59 -12.48 -1.16 0.74
CA LYS A 59 -11.42 -2.00 1.30
C LYS A 59 -10.52 -2.57 0.20
N LYS A 60 -11.11 -3.10 -0.87
CA LYS A 60 -10.37 -3.65 -2.01
C LYS A 60 -9.50 -2.58 -2.68
N GLN A 61 -10.07 -1.40 -2.96
CA GLN A 61 -9.33 -0.30 -3.58
C GLN A 61 -8.18 0.19 -2.70
N LYS A 62 -8.38 0.23 -1.37
CA LYS A 62 -7.32 0.56 -0.41
C LYS A 62 -6.16 -0.43 -0.48
N GLU A 63 -6.45 -1.73 -0.46
CA GLU A 63 -5.42 -2.78 -0.56
C GLU A 63 -4.65 -2.73 -1.90
N GLU A 64 -5.36 -2.53 -3.01
CA GLU A 64 -4.72 -2.39 -4.33
C GLU A 64 -3.83 -1.15 -4.40
N LEU A 65 -4.28 -0.03 -3.82
CA LEU A 65 -3.50 1.20 -3.78
C LEU A 65 -2.26 1.06 -2.89
N GLU A 66 -2.38 0.46 -1.71
CA GLU A 66 -1.25 0.19 -0.81
C GLU A 66 -0.18 -0.66 -1.52
N LYS A 67 -0.59 -1.71 -2.24
CA LYS A 67 0.32 -2.54 -3.06
C LYS A 67 1.00 -1.71 -4.15
N LYS A 68 0.25 -0.86 -4.85
CA LYS A 68 0.78 -0.02 -5.92
C LYS A 68 1.77 1.02 -5.41
N ILE A 69 1.49 1.63 -4.26
CA ILE A 69 2.40 2.56 -3.59
C ILE A 69 3.67 1.84 -3.16
N SER A 70 3.55 0.69 -2.50
CA SER A 70 4.70 -0.11 -2.06
C SER A 70 5.61 -0.50 -3.22
N SER A 71 5.02 -1.03 -4.29
CA SER A 71 5.74 -1.35 -5.53
C SER A 71 6.41 -0.11 -6.14
N LYS A 72 5.73 1.04 -6.16
CA LYS A 72 6.30 2.26 -6.74
C LYS A 72 7.47 2.79 -5.91
N VAL A 73 7.36 2.74 -4.58
CA VAL A 73 8.44 3.13 -3.67
C VAL A 73 9.64 2.20 -3.86
N GLN A 74 9.41 0.89 -3.91
CA GLN A 74 10.45 -0.09 -4.17
C GLN A 74 11.15 0.16 -5.51
N ASP A 75 10.37 0.36 -6.59
CA ASP A 75 10.91 0.69 -7.92
C ASP A 75 11.75 1.97 -7.91
N THR A 76 11.30 3.00 -7.18
CA THR A 76 12.01 4.26 -7.06
C THR A 76 13.32 4.06 -6.30
N ILE A 77 13.34 3.31 -5.19
CA ILE A 77 14.57 3.02 -4.43
C ILE A 77 15.55 2.25 -5.30
N THR A 78 15.10 1.20 -5.99
CA THR A 78 15.93 0.42 -6.92
C THR A 78 16.49 1.30 -8.05
N LYS A 79 15.72 2.27 -8.56
CA LYS A 79 16.18 3.19 -9.61
C LYS A 79 17.04 4.34 -9.10
N ALA A 80 17.00 4.64 -7.81
CA ALA A 80 17.68 5.80 -7.24
C ALA A 80 19.20 5.58 -7.03
N ASP A 81 19.77 4.46 -7.48
CA ASP A 81 21.17 4.08 -7.24
C ASP A 81 21.53 4.12 -5.74
N VAL A 82 20.55 3.80 -4.89
CA VAL A 82 20.71 3.77 -3.44
C VAL A 82 21.01 2.33 -3.02
N ALA A 83 22.18 2.13 -2.42
CA ALA A 83 22.55 0.83 -1.86
C ALA A 83 21.54 0.37 -0.80
N THR A 84 21.00 -0.83 -0.98
CA THR A 84 20.08 -1.46 -0.04
C THR A 84 20.81 -1.90 1.24
N LYS A 85 20.06 -2.09 2.33
CA LYS A 85 20.65 -2.59 3.59
C LYS A 85 21.32 -3.95 3.44
N ASP A 86 20.80 -4.80 2.57
CA ASP A 86 21.31 -6.15 2.35
C ASP A 86 22.62 -6.11 1.56
N GLU A 87 22.70 -5.29 0.50
CA GLU A 87 23.96 -5.06 -0.24
C GLU A 87 25.05 -4.48 0.67
N VAL A 88 24.70 -3.53 1.55
CA VAL A 88 25.65 -2.97 2.53
C VAL A 88 26.13 -4.02 3.53
N ARG A 89 25.27 -4.96 3.93
CA ARG A 89 25.66 -6.08 4.80
C ARG A 89 26.60 -7.03 4.10
N GLU A 90 26.28 -7.43 2.87
CA GLU A 90 27.11 -8.32 2.06
C GLU A 90 28.51 -7.73 1.86
N LEU A 91 28.59 -6.43 1.55
CA LEU A 91 29.88 -5.73 1.45
C LEU A 91 30.67 -5.73 2.76
N LYS A 92 30.01 -5.57 3.92
CA LYS A 92 30.69 -5.67 5.23
C LYS A 92 31.24 -7.06 5.49
N ASP A 93 30.49 -8.11 5.17
CA ASP A 93 30.94 -9.49 5.36
C ASP A 93 32.15 -9.81 4.45
N ILE A 94 32.13 -9.32 3.21
CA ILE A 94 33.27 -9.42 2.30
C ILE A 94 34.49 -8.69 2.88
N ILE A 95 34.32 -7.46 3.39
CA ILE A 95 35.40 -6.68 4.01
C ILE A 95 36.01 -7.45 5.19
N SER A 96 35.20 -7.96 6.11
CA SER A 96 35.70 -8.72 7.27
C SER A 96 36.41 -10.02 6.87
N SER A 97 35.96 -10.68 5.79
CA SER A 97 36.64 -11.87 5.24
C SER A 97 38.00 -11.53 4.64
N LEU A 98 38.11 -10.38 3.97
CA LEU A 98 39.37 -9.88 3.43
C LEU A 98 40.34 -9.47 4.53
N GLU A 99 39.87 -8.74 5.54
CA GLU A 99 40.66 -8.38 6.74
C GLU A 99 41.25 -9.63 7.39
N ALA A 100 40.43 -10.65 7.65
CA ALA A 100 40.88 -11.91 8.25
C ALA A 100 41.90 -12.68 7.38
N LYS A 101 41.87 -12.52 6.05
CA LYS A 101 42.88 -13.11 5.15
C LYS A 101 44.18 -12.32 5.17
N ILE A 102 44.10 -10.98 5.22
CA ILE A 102 45.27 -10.10 5.31
C ILE A 102 46.02 -10.38 6.63
N ASP A 103 45.30 -10.46 7.75
CA ASP A 103 45.90 -10.76 9.06
C ASP A 103 46.67 -12.09 9.03
N LYS A 104 46.09 -13.13 8.42
CA LYS A 104 46.76 -14.43 8.27
C LYS A 104 48.03 -14.37 7.42
N LEU A 105 48.05 -13.55 6.37
CA LEU A 105 49.21 -13.38 5.51
C LEU A 105 50.33 -12.63 6.23
N VAL A 106 49.97 -11.56 6.95
CA VAL A 106 50.92 -10.80 7.79
C VAL A 106 51.50 -11.66 8.91
N ASP A 107 50.68 -12.52 9.52
CA ASP A 107 51.11 -13.46 10.56
C ASP A 107 51.99 -14.61 10.02
N SER A 108 51.83 -15.00 8.75
CA SER A 108 52.70 -15.99 8.10
C SER A 108 54.06 -15.39 7.71
N ASP A 109 54.10 -14.16 7.20
CA ASP A 109 55.35 -13.49 6.84
C ASP A 109 56.23 -13.22 8.08
N ASN A 110 55.64 -12.83 9.21
CA ASN A 110 56.37 -12.60 10.47
C ASN A 110 56.95 -13.88 11.12
N LYS A 111 56.57 -15.07 10.65
CA LYS A 111 57.09 -16.36 11.17
C LYS A 111 58.24 -16.93 10.35
N GLU A 112 58.51 -16.41 9.15
CA GLU A 112 59.64 -16.85 8.33
C GLU A 112 60.94 -16.08 8.66
N ASP A 113 60.85 -14.96 9.39
CA ASP A 113 62.00 -14.12 9.80
C ASP A 113 62.53 -14.40 11.23
N LEU A 114 62.07 -15.47 11.91
CA LEU A 114 62.55 -15.93 13.25
C LEU A 114 63.16 -17.33 13.18
#